data_AF-A0A7X8M7Q5-F1
#
_entry.id   AF-A0A7X8M7Q5-F1
#
_cell.length_a   1.000
_cell.length_b   1.000
_cell.length_c   1.000
_cell.angle_alpha   90.00
_cell.angle_beta   90.00
_cell.angle_gamma   90.00
#
_symmetry.space_group_name_H-M   'P 1'
#
loop_
_entity.id
_entity.type
_entity.pdbx_description
1 polymer ?
#
loop_
_entity_poly.entity_id
_entity_poly.type
_entity_poly.pdbx_seq_one_letter_code
_entity_poly.pdbx_strand_id
1 'polypeptide(L)'
;MKSGWDWLAIALYLLGLLVIGAYYQRRTHSVDDYMLGGRRMRPWSVGLSLFATLFSAITYLAMPGEMIKHGPMMWSKIACLPLIYWAVGWFLIPHIMKLQVSSAYELLEVRLGVRIRTLASLSFLLMRLIWMAVIIFMVAEKIIVPVMGWSEETAFWVSMAIGILTIIYTTWG
;
A
#
# COMPACT_ATOMS: atom_id res chain seq x y z
N MET A 1 -4.14 25.07 3.48
CA MET A 1 -2.70 25.27 3.71
C MET A 1 -2.38 26.75 3.59
N LYS A 2 -1.87 27.39 4.64
CA LYS A 2 -1.69 28.86 4.67
C LYS A 2 -0.35 29.30 5.25
N SER A 3 0.49 28.37 5.69
CA SER A 3 1.80 28.65 6.28
C SER A 3 2.92 28.08 5.40
N GLY A 4 4.04 28.80 5.27
CA GLY A 4 5.22 28.31 4.54
C GLY A 4 5.78 26.99 5.10
N TRP A 5 5.51 26.71 6.38
CA TRP A 5 5.88 25.46 7.04
C TRP A 5 5.11 24.24 6.51
N ASP A 6 3.85 24.40 6.10
CA ASP A 6 3.04 23.32 5.51
C ASP A 6 3.71 22.83 4.22
N TRP A 7 4.10 23.79 3.37
CA TRP A 7 4.75 23.52 2.10
C TRP A 7 6.13 22.91 2.25
N LEU A 8 6.91 23.39 3.21
CA LEU A 8 8.21 22.83 3.53
C LEU A 8 8.08 21.36 3.98
N ALA A 9 7.12 21.06 4.86
CA ALA A 9 6.87 19.71 5.33
C ALA A 9 6.50 18.75 4.19
N ILE A 10 5.61 19.18 3.29
CA ILE A 10 5.23 18.40 2.10
C ILE A 10 6.43 18.19 1.18
N ALA A 11 7.20 19.25 0.88
CA ALA A 11 8.37 19.15 0.03
C ALA A 11 9.41 18.19 0.60
N LEU A 12 9.70 18.28 1.90
CA LEU A 12 10.63 17.36 2.59
C LEU A 12 10.12 15.91 2.55
N TYR A 13 8.82 15.69 2.74
CA TYR A 13 8.24 14.36 2.65
C TYR A 13 8.40 13.75 1.25
N LEU A 14 8.02 14.49 0.20
CA LEU A 14 8.12 14.02 -1.19
C LEU A 14 9.58 13.80 -1.62
N LEU A 15 10.48 14.72 -1.23
CA LEU A 15 11.91 14.54 -1.46
C LEU A 15 12.45 13.32 -0.71
N GLY A 16 12.01 13.09 0.52
CA GLY A 16 12.37 11.90 1.31
C GLY A 16 12.01 10.61 0.58
N LEU A 17 10.79 10.51 0.03
CA LEU A 17 10.37 9.35 -0.77
C LEU A 17 11.28 9.12 -1.99
N LEU A 18 11.60 10.18 -2.72
CA LEU A 18 12.47 10.09 -3.91
C LEU A 18 13.90 9.70 -3.55
N VAL A 19 14.45 10.26 -2.46
CA VAL A 19 15.80 9.93 -1.96
C VAL A 19 15.86 8.47 -1.53
N ILE A 20 14.85 7.98 -0.82
CA ILE A 20 14.77 6.56 -0.41
C ILE A 20 14.70 5.66 -1.66
N GLY A 21 13.82 5.97 -2.62
CA GLY A 21 13.72 5.22 -3.88
C GLY A 21 15.06 5.17 -4.62
N ALA A 22 15.69 6.32 -4.84
CA ALA A 22 16.99 6.40 -5.52
C ALA A 22 18.13 5.70 -4.76
N TYR A 23 18.08 5.67 -3.43
CA TYR A 23 19.04 4.97 -2.59
C TYR A 23 18.94 3.45 -2.71
N TYR A 24 17.71 2.91 -2.76
CA TYR A 24 17.47 1.48 -2.91
C TYR A 24 17.63 1.01 -4.36
N GLN A 25 17.35 1.86 -5.34
CA GLN A 25 17.62 1.59 -6.76
C GLN A 25 19.04 1.10 -7.02
N ARG A 26 20.02 1.73 -6.37
CA ARG A 26 21.43 1.40 -6.53
C ARG A 26 21.83 0.08 -5.87
N ARG A 27 20.97 -0.49 -5.03
CA ARG A 27 21.19 -1.73 -4.28
C ARG A 27 20.40 -2.92 -4.81
N THR A 28 19.41 -2.67 -5.66
CA THR A 28 18.58 -3.71 -6.27
C THR A 28 19.23 -4.16 -7.57
N HIS A 29 19.84 -5.35 -7.57
CA HIS A 29 20.56 -5.89 -8.72
C HIS A 29 19.86 -7.08 -9.38
N SER A 30 18.88 -7.67 -8.71
CA SER A 30 18.15 -8.85 -9.20
C SER A 30 16.65 -8.75 -8.95
N VAL A 31 15.89 -9.63 -9.60
CA VAL A 31 14.43 -9.75 -9.40
C VAL A 31 14.10 -10.23 -7.98
N ASP A 32 14.94 -11.10 -7.39
CA ASP A 32 14.77 -11.54 -5.99
C ASP A 32 15.01 -10.39 -5.01
N ASP A 33 15.98 -9.51 -5.28
CA ASP A 33 16.19 -8.29 -4.49
C ASP A 33 14.96 -7.37 -4.57
N TYR A 34 14.41 -7.16 -5.76
CA TYR A 34 13.25 -6.28 -5.96
C TYR A 34 11.94 -6.86 -5.38
N MET A 35 11.65 -8.14 -5.64
CA MET A 35 10.38 -8.76 -5.26
C MET A 35 10.36 -9.23 -3.81
N LEU A 36 11.50 -9.66 -3.27
CA LEU A 36 11.60 -10.35 -1.99
C LEU A 36 12.61 -9.71 -1.01
N GLY A 37 13.19 -8.56 -1.36
CA GLY A 37 14.18 -7.87 -0.54
C GLY A 37 15.44 -8.72 -0.29
N GLY A 38 15.78 -9.59 -1.25
CA GLY A 38 16.88 -10.54 -1.17
C GLY A 38 16.73 -11.54 -0.02
N ARG A 39 15.51 -11.69 0.52
CA ARG A 39 15.14 -12.53 1.69
C ARG A 39 15.94 -12.23 2.97
N ARG A 40 16.48 -11.01 3.07
CA ARG A 40 17.33 -10.56 4.20
C ARG A 40 16.64 -9.52 5.10
N MET A 41 15.39 -9.17 4.81
CA MET A 41 14.67 -8.16 5.58
C MET A 41 14.36 -8.65 6.99
N ARG A 42 14.51 -7.75 7.97
CA ARG A 42 14.19 -8.04 9.37
C ARG A 42 12.67 -8.20 9.54
N PRO A 43 12.18 -9.18 10.32
CA PRO A 43 10.75 -9.42 10.48
C PRO A 43 9.93 -8.20 10.93
N TRP A 44 10.48 -7.37 11.82
CA TRP A 44 9.79 -6.15 12.27
C TRP A 44 9.62 -5.12 11.15
N SER A 45 10.60 -5.00 10.25
CA SER A 45 10.54 -4.06 9.11
C SER A 45 9.49 -4.51 8.10
N VAL A 46 9.39 -5.83 7.86
CA VAL A 46 8.33 -6.43 7.05
C VAL A 46 6.96 -6.21 7.70
N GLY A 47 6.86 -6.41 9.01
CA GLY A 47 5.62 -6.18 9.76
C GLY A 47 5.16 -4.72 9.71
N LEU A 48 6.08 -3.76 9.83
CA LEU A 48 5.77 -2.34 9.71
C LEU A 48 5.30 -1.96 8.30
N SER A 49 5.95 -2.51 7.26
CA SER A 49 5.52 -2.33 5.86
C SER A 49 4.13 -2.93 5.61
N LEU A 50 3.87 -4.12 6.15
CA LEU A 50 2.56 -4.76 6.07
C LEU A 50 1.49 -3.90 6.76
N PHE A 51 1.78 -3.40 7.96
CA PHE A 51 0.89 -2.48 8.67
C PHE A 51 0.61 -1.23 7.83
N ALA A 52 1.64 -0.54 7.32
CA ALA A 52 1.46 0.63 6.45
C ALA A 52 0.62 0.32 5.20
N THR A 53 0.78 -0.87 4.61
CA THR A 53 0.03 -1.31 3.42
C THR A 53 -1.46 -1.53 3.69
N LEU A 54 -1.82 -1.93 4.91
CA LEU A 54 -3.21 -2.22 5.29
C LEU A 54 -4.02 -0.95 5.59
N PHE A 55 -3.36 0.18 5.90
CA PHE A 55 -4.01 1.45 6.18
C PHE A 55 -3.90 2.40 4.98
N SER A 56 -5.02 2.62 4.31
CA SER A 56 -5.11 3.59 3.20
C SER A 56 -5.69 4.93 3.65
N ALA A 57 -5.57 5.96 2.82
CA ALA A 57 -6.23 7.25 3.04
C ALA A 57 -7.77 7.12 3.12
N ILE A 58 -8.37 6.17 2.39
CA ILE A 58 -9.80 5.87 2.52
C ILE A 58 -10.09 5.33 3.91
N THR A 59 -9.34 4.33 4.38
CA THR A 59 -9.50 3.79 5.73
C THR A 59 -9.35 4.89 6.78
N TYR A 60 -8.36 5.76 6.63
CA TYR A 60 -8.10 6.85 7.55
C TYR A 60 -9.29 7.82 7.72
N LEU A 61 -10.02 8.10 6.64
CA LEU A 61 -11.21 8.96 6.68
C LEU A 61 -12.50 8.21 7.01
N ALA A 62 -12.66 6.99 6.50
CA ALA A 62 -13.88 6.21 6.66
C ALA A 62 -14.08 5.76 8.10
N MET A 63 -13.01 5.36 8.81
CA MET A 63 -13.15 4.82 10.17
C MET A 63 -13.68 5.88 11.17
N PRO A 64 -13.12 7.11 11.24
CA PRO A 64 -13.69 8.13 12.12
C PRO A 64 -15.09 8.56 11.67
N GLY A 65 -15.34 8.68 10.36
CA GLY A 65 -16.67 9.02 9.83
C GLY A 65 -17.74 8.02 10.25
N GLU A 66 -17.44 6.73 10.16
CA GLU A 66 -18.30 5.64 10.63
C GLU A 66 -18.54 5.74 12.14
N MET A 67 -17.48 5.98 12.92
CA MET A 67 -17.60 6.07 14.37
C MET A 67 -18.41 7.28 14.85
N ILE A 68 -18.28 8.44 14.17
CA ILE A 68 -19.06 9.64 14.47
C ILE A 68 -20.55 9.38 14.21
N LYS A 69 -20.87 8.66 13.13
CA LYS A 69 -22.25 8.42 12.70
C LYS A 69 -22.93 7.25 13.41
N HIS A 70 -22.19 6.18 13.69
CA HIS A 70 -22.72 4.89 14.14
C HIS A 70 -22.14 4.42 15.49
N GLY A 71 -21.26 5.22 16.10
CA GLY A 71 -20.67 4.93 17.40
C GLY A 71 -19.44 4.02 17.34
N PRO A 72 -18.86 3.67 18.51
CA PRO A 72 -17.55 3.01 18.61
C PRO A 72 -17.56 1.52 18.26
N MET A 73 -18.67 0.97 17.75
CA MET A 73 -18.83 -0.46 17.46
C MET A 73 -17.71 -1.01 16.58
N MET A 74 -17.12 -0.17 15.71
CA MET A 74 -15.99 -0.55 14.86
C MET A 74 -14.78 -1.07 15.63
N TRP A 75 -14.56 -0.64 16.88
CA TRP A 75 -13.47 -1.15 17.72
C TRP A 75 -13.58 -2.64 18.01
N SER A 76 -14.80 -3.19 18.10
CA SER A 76 -15.01 -4.63 18.29
C SER A 76 -14.46 -5.44 17.11
N LYS A 77 -14.57 -4.91 15.88
CA LYS A 77 -14.01 -5.54 14.68
C LYS A 77 -12.47 -5.50 14.70
N ILE A 78 -11.90 -4.38 15.13
CA ILE A 78 -10.45 -4.19 15.20
C ILE A 78 -9.83 -5.06 16.30
N ALA A 79 -10.54 -5.26 17.42
CA ALA A 79 -10.06 -6.03 18.57
C ALA A 79 -9.69 -7.49 18.22
N CYS A 80 -10.26 -8.05 17.15
CA CYS A 80 -9.92 -9.40 16.68
C CYS A 80 -8.59 -9.46 15.91
N LEU A 81 -8.11 -8.34 15.36
CA LEU A 81 -6.92 -8.32 14.49
C LEU A 81 -5.63 -8.80 15.18
N PRO A 82 -5.31 -8.41 16.44
CA PRO A 82 -4.12 -8.91 17.12
C PRO A 82 -4.10 -10.43 17.24
N LEU A 83 -5.26 -11.05 17.53
CA LEU A 83 -5.38 -12.50 17.62
C LEU A 83 -5.18 -13.17 16.25
N ILE A 84 -5.75 -12.59 15.18
CA ILE A 84 -5.56 -13.06 13.81
C ILE A 84 -4.08 -12.98 13.42
N TYR A 85 -3.41 -11.85 13.68
CA TYR A 85 -1.99 -11.68 13.35
C TYR A 85 -1.10 -12.61 14.16
N TRP A 86 -1.42 -12.86 15.42
CA TRP A 86 -0.72 -13.83 16.25
C TRP A 86 -0.86 -15.25 15.66
N ALA A 87 -2.08 -15.67 15.33
CA ALA A 87 -2.34 -16.98 14.76
C ALA A 87 -1.69 -17.14 13.37
N VAL A 88 -1.88 -16.19 12.47
CA VAL A 88 -1.27 -16.20 11.13
C VAL A 88 0.25 -16.17 11.23
N GLY A 89 0.81 -15.33 12.10
CA GLY A 89 2.25 -15.17 12.28
C GLY A 89 2.94 -16.42 12.80
N TRP A 90 2.31 -17.18 13.71
CA TRP A 90 2.89 -18.40 14.27
C TRP A 90 2.59 -19.66 13.47
N PHE A 91 1.39 -19.79 12.91
CA PHE A 91 0.97 -21.04 12.27
C PHE A 91 1.11 -21.02 10.75
N LEU A 92 0.79 -19.89 10.10
CA LEU A 92 0.70 -19.83 8.64
C LEU A 92 1.99 -19.32 7.99
N ILE A 93 2.53 -18.21 8.47
CA ILE A 93 3.73 -17.57 7.89
C ILE A 93 4.94 -18.53 7.86
N PRO A 94 5.30 -19.26 8.94
CA PRO A 94 6.46 -20.15 8.92
C PRO A 94 6.30 -21.31 7.92
N HIS A 95 5.06 -21.74 7.67
CA HIS A 95 4.79 -22.79 6.68
C HIS A 95 4.95 -22.26 5.25
N ILE A 96 4.35 -21.10 4.95
CA ILE A 96 4.44 -20.46 3.63
C ILE A 96 5.90 -20.11 3.29
N MET A 97 6.66 -19.57 4.25
CA MET A 97 8.06 -19.19 4.03
C MET A 97 8.95 -20.39 3.65
N LYS A 98 8.63 -21.62 4.08
CA LYS A 98 9.39 -22.82 3.67
C LYS A 98 9.22 -23.18 2.19
N LEU A 99 8.11 -22.77 1.57
CA LEU A 99 7.83 -23.06 0.16
C LEU A 99 8.60 -22.15 -0.80
N GLN A 100 9.25 -21.09 -0.28
CA GLN A 100 10.08 -20.14 -1.03
C GLN A 100 9.40 -19.54 -2.27
N VAL A 101 8.06 -19.51 -2.30
CA VAL A 101 7.26 -18.94 -3.40
C VAL A 101 7.50 -17.43 -3.53
N SER A 102 7.48 -16.95 -4.77
CA SER A 102 7.61 -15.53 -5.10
C SER A 102 6.28 -14.78 -5.09
N SER A 103 5.17 -15.52 -5.27
CA SER A 103 3.82 -14.98 -5.29
C SER A 103 2.86 -15.91 -4.55
N ALA A 104 1.89 -15.33 -3.83
CA ALA A 104 0.86 -16.10 -3.13
C ALA A 104 0.04 -16.99 -4.08
N TYR A 105 -0.08 -16.60 -5.36
CA TYR A 105 -0.82 -17.38 -6.36
C TYR A 105 -0.08 -18.65 -6.82
N GLU A 106 1.23 -18.74 -6.59
CA GLU A 106 2.01 -19.98 -6.85
C GLU A 106 1.53 -21.13 -5.97
N LEU A 107 1.03 -20.82 -4.77
CA LEU A 107 0.45 -21.81 -3.87
C LEU A 107 -0.78 -22.51 -4.49
N LEU A 108 -1.52 -21.81 -5.36
CA LEU A 108 -2.66 -22.39 -6.06
C LEU A 108 -2.22 -23.36 -7.15
N GLU A 109 -1.09 -23.09 -7.80
CA GLU A 109 -0.60 -23.92 -8.91
C GLU A 109 -0.31 -25.36 -8.47
N VAL A 110 0.22 -25.54 -7.26
CA VAL A 110 0.56 -26.86 -6.69
C VAL A 110 -0.63 -27.83 -6.72
N ARG A 111 -1.86 -27.33 -6.52
CA ARG A 111 -3.06 -28.17 -6.47
C ARG A 111 -4.02 -27.98 -7.66
N LEU A 112 -4.04 -26.80 -8.26
CA LEU A 112 -5.06 -26.38 -9.22
C LEU A 112 -4.48 -26.09 -10.62
N GLY A 113 -3.15 -26.16 -10.76
CA GLY A 113 -2.45 -25.96 -12.01
C GLY A 113 -2.31 -24.49 -12.45
N VAL A 114 -1.51 -24.29 -13.49
CA VAL A 114 -1.11 -22.97 -13.99
C VAL A 114 -2.30 -22.10 -14.43
N ARG A 115 -3.35 -22.71 -15.00
CA ARG A 115 -4.53 -21.96 -15.48
C ARG A 115 -5.21 -21.19 -14.36
N ILE A 116 -5.37 -21.81 -13.20
CA ILE A 116 -6.00 -21.18 -12.03
C ILE A 116 -5.07 -20.13 -11.41
N ARG A 117 -3.76 -20.40 -11.33
CA ARG A 117 -2.76 -19.40 -10.92
C ARG A 117 -2.84 -18.14 -11.78
N THR A 118 -2.86 -18.29 -13.11
CA THR A 118 -2.90 -17.16 -14.04
C THR A 118 -4.21 -16.39 -13.91
N LEU A 119 -5.34 -17.07 -13.83
CA LEU A 119 -6.64 -16.43 -13.64
C LEU A 119 -6.69 -15.63 -12.34
N ALA A 120 -6.29 -16.24 -11.21
CA ALA A 120 -6.28 -15.58 -9.91
C ALA A 120 -5.34 -14.36 -9.88
N SER A 121 -4.15 -14.49 -10.47
CA SER A 121 -3.19 -13.39 -10.58
C SER A 121 -3.73 -12.24 -11.42
N LEU A 122 -4.36 -12.54 -12.57
CA LEU A 122 -4.94 -11.53 -13.46
C LEU A 122 -6.13 -10.82 -12.80
N SER A 123 -7.04 -11.57 -12.17
CA SER A 123 -8.16 -11.00 -11.43
C SER A 123 -7.70 -10.08 -10.31
N PHE A 124 -6.65 -10.47 -9.57
CA PHE A 124 -6.06 -9.62 -8.55
C PHE A 124 -5.45 -8.34 -9.13
N LEU A 125 -4.67 -8.45 -10.21
CA LEU A 125 -4.05 -7.28 -10.83
C LEU A 125 -5.11 -6.29 -11.32
N LEU A 126 -6.17 -6.78 -11.98
CA LEU A 126 -7.28 -5.93 -12.43
C LEU A 126 -7.99 -5.25 -11.26
N MET A 127 -8.34 -6.02 -10.22
CA MET A 127 -8.96 -5.46 -9.01
C MET A 127 -8.06 -4.42 -8.37
N ARG A 128 -6.76 -4.68 -8.27
CA ARG A 128 -5.79 -3.78 -7.65
C ARG A 128 -5.59 -2.50 -8.46
N LEU A 129 -5.55 -2.59 -9.79
CA LEU A 129 -5.44 -1.44 -10.68
C LEU A 129 -6.65 -0.51 -10.52
N ILE A 130 -7.87 -1.07 -10.55
CA ILE A 130 -9.10 -0.29 -10.35
C ILE A 130 -9.10 0.35 -8.95
N TRP A 131 -8.76 -0.42 -7.92
CA TRP A 131 -8.72 0.07 -6.55
C TRP A 131 -7.73 1.21 -6.35
N MET A 132 -6.52 1.11 -6.93
CA MET A 132 -5.51 2.17 -6.85
C MET A 132 -5.95 3.44 -7.60
N ALA A 133 -6.57 3.30 -8.78
CA ALA A 133 -7.10 4.43 -9.53
C ALA A 133 -8.18 5.18 -8.73
N VAL A 134 -9.11 4.43 -8.12
CA VAL A 134 -10.16 4.99 -7.25
C VAL A 134 -9.55 5.70 -6.04
N ILE A 135 -8.60 5.08 -5.34
CA ILE A 135 -7.95 5.70 -4.17
C ILE A 135 -7.27 7.02 -4.56
N ILE A 136 -6.45 7.03 -5.60
CA ILE A 136 -5.69 8.23 -6.00
C ILE A 136 -6.66 9.37 -6.35
N PHE A 137 -7.69 9.06 -7.15
CA PHE A 137 -8.67 10.06 -7.54
C PHE A 137 -9.49 10.58 -6.35
N MET A 138 -10.00 9.68 -5.49
CA MET A 138 -10.76 10.06 -4.30
C MET A 138 -9.92 10.93 -3.34
N VAL A 139 -8.64 10.61 -3.15
CA VAL A 139 -7.74 11.41 -2.30
C VAL A 139 -7.52 12.79 -2.91
N ALA A 140 -7.27 12.88 -4.21
CA ALA A 140 -7.09 14.16 -4.88
C ALA A 140 -8.36 15.03 -4.78
N GLU A 141 -9.52 14.48 -5.13
CA GLU A 141 -10.79 15.19 -5.22
C GLU A 141 -11.39 15.54 -3.85
N LYS A 142 -11.41 14.59 -2.90
CA LYS A 142 -12.11 14.77 -1.61
C LYS A 142 -11.24 15.33 -0.50
N ILE A 143 -9.91 15.28 -0.66
CA ILE A 143 -8.97 15.70 0.38
C ILE A 143 -8.12 16.87 -0.11
N ILE A 144 -7.33 16.66 -1.16
CA ILE A 144 -6.29 17.63 -1.53
C ILE A 144 -6.92 18.89 -2.12
N VAL A 145 -7.71 18.77 -3.18
CA VAL A 145 -8.34 19.93 -3.87
C VAL A 145 -9.13 20.83 -2.90
N PRO A 146 -9.98 20.30 -2.00
CA PRO A 146 -10.69 21.11 -1.01
C PRO A 146 -9.77 21.79 0.01
N VAL A 147 -8.75 21.09 0.52
CA VAL A 147 -7.79 21.66 1.48
C VAL A 147 -6.96 22.78 0.87
N MET A 148 -6.74 22.70 -0.45
CA MET A 148 -6.04 23.69 -1.26
C MET A 148 -6.94 24.86 -1.70
N GLY A 149 -8.26 24.70 -1.64
CA GLY A 149 -9.22 25.66 -2.19
C GLY A 149 -9.14 25.78 -3.71
N TRP A 150 -8.72 24.72 -4.40
CA TRP A 150 -8.64 24.67 -5.86
C TRP A 150 -9.98 24.27 -6.48
N SER A 151 -10.16 24.53 -7.78
CA SER A 151 -11.33 24.06 -8.51
C SER A 151 -11.32 22.54 -8.67
N GLU A 152 -12.50 21.92 -8.75
CA GLU A 152 -12.65 20.47 -8.90
C GLU A 152 -11.96 19.93 -10.16
N GLU A 153 -11.84 20.75 -11.22
CA GLU A 153 -11.13 20.42 -12.46
C GLU A 153 -9.64 20.11 -12.22
N THR A 154 -9.03 20.65 -11.16
CA THR A 154 -7.63 20.36 -10.81
C THR A 154 -7.43 18.95 -10.26
N ALA A 155 -8.49 18.25 -9.81
CA ALA A 155 -8.39 16.93 -9.19
C ALA A 155 -7.76 15.90 -10.14
N PHE A 156 -8.06 15.98 -11.43
CA PHE A 156 -7.46 15.12 -12.45
C PHE A 156 -5.94 15.30 -12.53
N TRP A 157 -5.47 16.55 -12.62
CA TRP A 157 -4.05 16.87 -12.69
C TRP A 157 -3.28 16.50 -11.43
N VAL A 158 -3.88 16.74 -10.26
CA VAL A 158 -3.33 16.33 -8.97
C VAL A 158 -3.20 14.81 -8.89
N SER A 159 -4.23 14.07 -9.33
CA SER A 159 -4.21 12.60 -9.39
C SER A 159 -3.09 12.08 -10.28
N MET A 160 -2.92 12.68 -11.46
CA MET A 160 -1.81 12.33 -12.38
C MET A 160 -0.45 12.59 -11.74
N ALA A 161 -0.26 13.74 -11.09
CA ALA A 161 1.00 14.08 -10.44
C ALA A 161 1.35 13.09 -9.32
N ILE A 162 0.38 12.74 -8.46
CA ILE A 162 0.57 11.74 -7.40
C ILE A 162 0.86 10.36 -7.99
N GLY A 163 0.13 9.96 -9.03
CA GLY A 163 0.33 8.68 -9.71
C GLY A 163 1.72 8.57 -10.31
N ILE A 164 2.16 9.58 -11.07
CA ILE A 164 3.49 9.62 -11.69
C ILE A 164 4.58 9.59 -10.62
N LEU A 165 4.48 10.43 -9.59
CA LEU A 165 5.45 10.45 -8.50
C LEU A 165 5.54 9.07 -7.81
N THR A 166 4.40 8.45 -7.57
CA THR A 166 4.31 7.12 -6.95
C THR A 166 4.97 6.05 -7.81
N ILE A 167 4.71 6.05 -9.11
CA ILE A 167 5.35 5.13 -10.06
C ILE A 167 6.87 5.35 -10.05
N ILE A 168 7.35 6.60 -10.05
CA ILE A 168 8.78 6.90 -10.08
C ILE A 168 9.48 6.33 -8.85
N TYR A 169 9.06 6.70 -7.63
CA TYR A 169 9.79 6.27 -6.44
C TYR A 169 9.67 4.76 -6.18
N THR A 170 8.53 4.15 -6.55
CA THR A 170 8.31 2.70 -6.40
C THR A 170 9.09 1.90 -7.45
N THR A 171 9.28 2.42 -8.65
CA THR A 171 10.11 1.74 -9.68
C THR A 171 11.59 1.87 -9.36
N TRP A 172 12.00 2.96 -8.69
CA TRP A 172 13.38 3.11 -8.25
C TRP A 172 13.72 2.20 -7.08
N GLY A 173 12.85 2.01 -6.08
CA GLY A 173 13.15 1.23 -4.89
C GLY A 173 12.14 0.14 -4.61
#